data_AF-A0A7K5X8A8-F1
#
_entry.id   AF-A0A7K5X8A8-F1
#
_cell.length_a   1.000
_cell.length_b   1.000
_cell.length_c   1.000
_cell.angle_alpha   90.00
_cell.angle_beta   90.00
_cell.angle_gamma   90.00
#
_symmetry.space_group_name_H-M   'P 1'
#
loop_
_entity.id
_entity.type
_entity.pdbx_description
1 polymer ?
#
loop_
_entity_poly.entity_id
_entity_poly.type
_entity_poly.pdbx_seq_one_letter_code
_entity_poly.pdbx_strand_id
1 'polypeptide(L)'
;AYRMKQNDENKNDKTERIQKVRSMWTLIMEILTSLTKEKEAVNYVLEGHVGQYVLDGANVVFKIPRMLARRVESDVHQRWSGNVYEAKKLNFLTVIQLLNEALRTLRDEICQSKLTPQLAYIENIATGCTKELRNLKAIGLKLKQQHCVSRSEPISKEQEDWEVKWKSFLGRCPLNLMLERDAVSNVQFI
;
A
#
# COMPACT_ATOMS: atom_id res chain seq x y z
N ALA A 1 -28.07 -76.30 41.92
CA ALA A 1 -27.60 -74.90 41.81
C ALA A 1 -26.09 -74.74 41.50
N TYR A 2 -25.23 -75.75 41.73
CA TYR A 2 -23.76 -75.57 41.65
C TYR A 2 -23.13 -75.58 40.23
N ARG A 3 -23.74 -76.29 39.25
CA ARG A 3 -23.18 -76.41 37.88
C ARG A 3 -23.33 -75.16 37.00
N MET A 4 -24.28 -74.26 37.30
CA MET A 4 -24.47 -73.04 36.51
C MET A 4 -23.40 -71.98 36.82
N LYS A 5 -22.98 -71.83 38.09
CA LYS A 5 -21.98 -70.83 38.50
C LYS A 5 -20.58 -71.07 37.90
N GLN A 6 -20.11 -72.32 37.86
CA GLN A 6 -18.78 -72.64 37.28
C GLN A 6 -18.68 -72.39 35.77
N ASN A 7 -19.80 -72.46 35.04
CA ASN A 7 -19.80 -72.28 33.59
C ASN A 7 -19.76 -70.79 33.19
N ASP A 8 -20.36 -69.92 34.01
CA ASP A 8 -20.28 -68.47 33.82
C ASP A 8 -18.89 -67.91 34.18
N GLU A 9 -18.23 -68.46 35.20
CA GLU A 9 -16.86 -68.09 35.60
C GLU A 9 -15.82 -68.41 34.50
N ASN A 10 -15.94 -69.57 33.85
CA ASN A 10 -15.05 -69.98 32.74
C ASN A 10 -15.33 -69.20 31.44
N LYS A 11 -16.57 -68.76 31.22
CA LYS A 11 -16.92 -67.87 30.11
C LYS A 11 -16.38 -66.45 30.34
N ASN A 12 -16.38 -65.98 31.59
CA ASN A 12 -15.77 -64.70 31.95
C ASN A 12 -14.25 -64.70 31.68
N ASP A 13 -13.51 -65.71 32.13
CA ASP A 13 -12.05 -65.83 31.90
C ASP A 13 -11.68 -65.77 30.40
N LYS A 14 -12.40 -66.51 29.55
CA LYS A 14 -12.18 -66.46 28.09
C LYS A 14 -12.45 -65.09 27.50
N THR A 15 -13.50 -64.41 27.99
CA THR A 15 -13.88 -63.08 27.52
C THR A 15 -12.85 -62.03 27.94
N GLU A 16 -12.34 -62.11 29.17
CA GLU A 16 -11.26 -61.25 29.68
C GLU A 16 -9.96 -61.45 28.89
N ARG A 17 -9.58 -62.68 28.58
CA ARG A 17 -8.40 -62.98 27.75
C ARG A 17 -8.54 -62.42 26.33
N ILE A 18 -9.71 -62.57 25.71
CA ILE A 18 -10.01 -61.99 24.39
C ILE A 18 -9.93 -60.47 24.45
N GLN A 19 -10.50 -59.85 25.50
CA GLN A 19 -10.46 -58.40 25.67
C GLN A 19 -9.03 -57.89 25.87
N LYS A 20 -8.19 -58.62 26.60
CA LYS A 20 -6.78 -58.28 26.79
C LYS A 20 -6.00 -58.32 25.48
N VAL A 21 -6.20 -59.35 24.65
CA VAL A 21 -5.59 -59.42 23.31
C VAL A 21 -6.04 -58.26 22.45
N ARG A 22 -7.33 -57.91 22.48
CA ARG A 22 -7.87 -56.75 21.74
C ARG A 22 -7.24 -55.44 22.22
N SER A 23 -7.14 -55.21 23.52
CA SER A 23 -6.50 -54.01 24.07
C SER A 23 -5.01 -53.92 23.69
N MET A 24 -4.28 -55.04 23.72
CA MET A 24 -2.87 -55.07 23.28
C MET A 24 -2.75 -54.79 21.78
N TRP A 25 -3.65 -55.35 20.96
CA TRP A 25 -3.68 -55.08 19.52
C TRP A 25 -3.98 -53.61 19.21
N THR A 26 -4.93 -53.00 19.93
CA THR A 26 -5.23 -51.57 19.80
C THR A 26 -4.01 -50.72 20.15
N LEU A 27 -3.30 -51.03 21.24
CA LEU A 27 -2.10 -50.31 21.63
C LEU A 27 -1.00 -50.42 20.56
N ILE A 28 -0.80 -51.60 19.98
CA ILE A 28 0.16 -51.80 18.89
C ILE A 28 -0.22 -50.97 17.66
N MET A 29 -1.50 -50.99 17.27
CA MET A 29 -1.98 -50.20 16.14
C MET A 29 -1.81 -48.70 16.39
N GLU A 30 -2.10 -48.23 17.59
CA GLU A 30 -1.90 -46.83 17.98
C GLU A 30 -0.43 -46.41 17.84
N ILE A 31 0.50 -47.22 18.36
CA ILE A 31 1.95 -46.98 18.22
C ILE A 31 2.36 -47.01 16.74
N LEU A 32 1.89 -47.98 15.96
CA LEU A 32 2.23 -48.03 14.53
C LEU A 32 1.72 -46.80 13.77
N THR A 33 0.54 -46.30 14.13
CA THR A 33 -0.03 -45.09 13.51
C THR A 33 0.62 -43.79 13.98
N SER A 34 1.14 -43.74 15.20
CA SER A 34 1.92 -42.57 15.64
C SER A 34 3.27 -42.50 14.92
N LEU A 35 3.91 -43.66 14.69
CA LEU A 35 5.21 -43.78 14.04
C LEU A 35 5.17 -43.58 12.50
N THR A 36 4.00 -43.57 11.86
CA THR A 36 3.91 -43.47 10.39
C THR A 36 4.58 -42.24 9.82
N LYS A 37 4.45 -41.07 10.47
CA LYS A 37 5.05 -39.81 10.00
C LYS A 37 6.57 -39.81 10.11
N GLU A 38 7.10 -40.40 11.17
CA GLU A 38 8.54 -40.53 11.38
C GLU A 38 9.15 -41.51 10.37
N LYS A 39 8.43 -42.61 10.09
CA LYS A 39 8.79 -43.55 9.01
C LYS A 39 8.81 -42.85 7.66
N GLU A 40 7.80 -42.05 7.34
CA GLU A 40 7.76 -41.27 6.09
C GLU A 40 8.93 -40.30 5.98
N ALA A 41 9.26 -39.59 7.05
CA ALA A 41 10.41 -38.68 7.08
C ALA A 41 11.74 -39.43 6.85
N VAL A 42 11.93 -40.58 7.51
CA VAL A 42 13.12 -41.43 7.30
C VAL A 42 13.14 -42.00 5.87
N ASN A 43 11.98 -42.40 5.34
CA ASN A 43 11.86 -42.91 3.98
C ASN A 43 12.20 -41.83 2.94
N TYR A 44 11.79 -40.58 3.17
CA TYR A 44 12.13 -39.44 2.30
C TYR A 44 13.64 -39.15 2.28
N VAL A 45 14.31 -39.34 3.41
CA VAL A 45 15.78 -39.25 3.51
C VAL A 45 16.44 -40.44 2.80
N LEU A 46 15.91 -41.65 2.98
CA LEU A 46 16.44 -42.89 2.41
C LEU A 46 16.27 -42.96 0.88
N GLU A 47 15.15 -42.43 0.37
CA GLU A 47 14.86 -42.26 -1.07
C GLU A 47 15.76 -41.19 -1.72
N GLY A 48 16.61 -40.51 -0.94
CA GLY A 48 17.64 -39.61 -1.47
C GLY A 48 17.12 -38.27 -1.96
N HIS A 49 15.85 -37.92 -1.68
CA HIS A 49 15.26 -36.64 -2.08
C HIS A 49 15.95 -35.42 -1.45
N VAL A 50 16.70 -35.61 -0.36
CA VAL A 50 17.47 -34.55 0.32
C VAL A 50 18.69 -34.08 -0.51
N GLY A 51 19.14 -34.85 -1.50
CA GLY A 51 20.29 -34.52 -2.36
C GLY A 51 19.97 -34.35 -3.84
N GLN A 52 18.69 -34.42 -4.23
CA GLN A 52 18.29 -34.52 -5.64
C GLN A 52 18.49 -33.21 -6.43
N TYR A 53 18.60 -32.09 -5.73
CA TYR A 53 18.80 -30.77 -6.33
C TYR A 53 20.20 -30.25 -6.03
N VAL A 54 21.09 -30.35 -7.02
CA VAL A 54 22.39 -29.69 -6.98
C VAL A 54 22.21 -28.28 -7.54
N LEU A 55 22.21 -27.27 -6.67
CA LEU A 55 22.33 -25.87 -7.10
C LEU A 55 23.80 -25.60 -7.44
N ASP A 56 24.18 -25.81 -8.71
CA ASP A 56 25.52 -25.46 -9.20
C ASP A 56 25.53 -24.33 -10.24
N GLY A 57 24.35 -23.85 -10.63
CA GLY A 57 24.20 -22.76 -11.59
C GLY A 57 24.74 -23.09 -12.99
N ALA A 58 25.01 -24.36 -13.31
CA ALA A 58 25.55 -24.76 -14.63
C ALA A 58 24.60 -24.41 -15.78
N ASN A 59 23.29 -24.39 -15.51
CA ASN A 59 22.24 -24.03 -16.48
C ASN A 59 21.91 -22.52 -16.49
N VAL A 60 22.60 -21.70 -15.68
CA VAL A 60 22.32 -20.27 -15.54
C VAL A 60 23.43 -19.46 -16.19
N VAL A 61 23.05 -18.68 -17.22
CA VAL A 61 23.94 -17.71 -17.85
C VAL A 61 23.89 -16.41 -17.05
N PHE A 62 24.94 -16.14 -16.28
CA PHE A 62 25.03 -14.94 -15.47
C PHE A 62 25.70 -13.81 -16.25
N LYS A 63 24.94 -12.76 -16.60
CA LYS A 63 25.43 -11.62 -17.39
C LYS A 63 25.74 -10.44 -16.47
N ILE A 64 26.98 -9.97 -16.51
CA ILE A 64 27.44 -8.83 -15.72
C ILE A 64 27.36 -7.56 -16.56
N PRO A 65 26.61 -6.53 -16.13
CA PRO A 65 26.62 -5.24 -16.81
C PRO A 65 28.03 -4.64 -16.86
N ARG A 66 28.42 -4.10 -18.02
CA ARG A 66 29.78 -3.56 -18.26
C ARG A 66 30.21 -2.47 -17.27
N MET A 67 29.26 -1.69 -16.76
CA MET A 67 29.53 -0.64 -15.77
C MET A 67 29.94 -1.22 -14.43
N LEU A 68 29.27 -2.30 -14.02
CA LEU A 68 29.57 -3.01 -12.79
C LEU A 68 30.91 -3.73 -12.92
N ALA A 69 31.14 -4.46 -14.03
CA ALA A 69 32.42 -5.12 -14.32
C ALA A 69 33.60 -4.14 -14.19
N ARG A 70 33.53 -2.97 -14.84
CA ARG A 70 34.57 -1.94 -14.74
C ARG A 70 34.81 -1.45 -13.31
N ARG A 71 33.77 -1.34 -12.48
CA ARG A 71 33.89 -0.91 -11.08
C ARG A 71 34.56 -1.97 -10.21
N VAL A 72 34.19 -3.24 -10.34
CA VAL A 72 34.84 -4.30 -9.56
C VAL A 72 36.27 -4.56 -10.02
N GLU A 73 36.57 -4.38 -11.32
CA GLU A 73 37.95 -4.43 -11.85
C GLU A 73 38.80 -3.24 -11.39
N SER A 74 38.20 -2.06 -11.21
CA SER A 74 38.91 -0.85 -10.77
C SER A 74 38.94 -0.67 -9.25
N ASP A 75 38.32 -1.56 -8.47
CA ASP A 75 38.25 -1.42 -7.02
C ASP A 75 39.62 -1.67 -6.36
N VAL A 76 40.25 -0.58 -5.94
CA VAL A 76 41.56 -0.54 -5.27
C VAL A 76 41.55 -1.32 -3.95
N HIS A 77 40.37 -1.50 -3.34
CA HIS A 77 40.22 -2.19 -2.04
C HIS A 77 40.26 -3.71 -2.16
N GLN A 78 40.40 -4.27 -3.37
CA GLN A 78 40.50 -5.71 -3.61
C GLN A 78 39.37 -6.53 -2.95
N ARG A 79 38.22 -5.88 -2.73
CA ARG A 79 37.03 -6.48 -2.11
C ARG A 79 36.48 -7.61 -2.98
N TRP A 80 36.75 -7.52 -4.28
CA TRP A 80 36.51 -8.56 -5.27
C TRP A 80 37.74 -9.45 -5.41
N SER A 81 37.63 -10.72 -5.01
CA SER A 81 38.75 -11.67 -5.01
C SER A 81 38.48 -12.99 -5.73
N GLY A 82 37.33 -13.12 -6.43
CA GLY A 82 36.93 -14.39 -7.04
C GLY A 82 36.35 -14.25 -8.45
N ASN A 83 36.44 -15.33 -9.23
CA ASN A 83 35.72 -15.44 -10.49
C ASN A 83 34.26 -15.85 -10.22
N VAL A 84 33.33 -15.32 -11.02
CA VAL A 84 31.91 -15.68 -10.94
C VAL A 84 31.68 -17.16 -11.24
N TYR A 85 32.55 -17.75 -12.06
CA TYR A 85 32.55 -19.17 -12.34
C TYR A 85 33.82 -19.84 -11.80
N GLU A 86 33.62 -20.89 -11.01
CA GLU A 86 34.69 -21.72 -10.44
C GLU A 86 34.37 -23.19 -10.74
N ALA A 87 35.32 -23.92 -11.32
CA ALA A 87 35.14 -25.31 -11.74
C ALA A 87 33.88 -25.54 -12.61
N LYS A 88 33.54 -24.60 -13.52
CA LYS A 88 32.32 -24.58 -14.36
C LYS A 88 31.00 -24.45 -13.60
N LYS A 89 31.05 -24.17 -12.29
CA LYS A 89 29.90 -23.92 -11.44
C LYS A 89 29.86 -22.44 -11.07
N LEU A 90 28.67 -21.95 -10.81
CA LEU A 90 28.48 -20.58 -10.34
C LEU A 90 28.95 -20.48 -8.90
N ASN A 91 29.88 -19.56 -8.64
CA ASN A 91 30.32 -19.26 -7.28
C ASN A 91 29.32 -18.27 -6.65
N PHE A 92 28.33 -18.80 -5.91
CA PHE A 92 27.27 -17.98 -5.30
C PHE A 92 27.79 -16.90 -4.35
N LEU A 93 28.93 -17.11 -3.68
CA LEU A 93 29.52 -16.10 -2.82
C LEU A 93 29.94 -14.88 -3.63
N THR A 94 30.64 -15.09 -4.75
CA THR A 94 31.03 -13.99 -5.64
C THR A 94 29.83 -13.32 -6.30
N VAL A 95 28.77 -14.07 -6.61
CA VAL A 95 27.50 -13.51 -7.12
C VAL A 95 26.88 -12.57 -6.09
N ILE A 96 26.79 -12.99 -4.82
CA ILE A 96 26.26 -12.15 -3.73
C ILE A 96 27.11 -10.89 -3.56
N GLN A 97 28.43 -11.01 -3.61
CA GLN A 97 29.34 -9.85 -3.56
C GLN A 97 29.07 -8.88 -4.73
N LEU A 98 28.81 -9.40 -5.93
CA LEU A 98 28.55 -8.58 -7.10
C LEU A 98 27.21 -7.84 -6.99
N LEU A 99 26.18 -8.52 -6.49
CA LEU A 99 24.89 -7.92 -6.19
C LEU A 99 25.01 -6.80 -5.15
N ASN A 100 25.77 -7.02 -4.10
CA ASN A 100 26.03 -5.99 -3.09
C ASN A 100 26.74 -4.77 -3.70
N GLU A 101 27.66 -4.98 -4.64
CA GLU A 101 28.27 -3.86 -5.37
C GLU A 101 27.34 -3.14 -6.33
N ALA A 102 26.44 -3.87 -6.99
CA ALA A 102 25.41 -3.24 -7.81
C ALA A 102 24.50 -2.34 -6.95
N LEU A 103 24.08 -2.82 -5.78
CA LEU A 103 23.26 -2.05 -4.85
C LEU A 103 24.01 -0.83 -4.30
N ARG A 104 25.30 -0.98 -3.96
CA ARG A 104 26.14 0.14 -3.53
C ARG A 104 26.25 1.19 -4.62
N THR A 105 26.52 0.77 -5.86
CA THR A 105 26.62 1.66 -7.02
C THR A 105 25.32 2.42 -7.24
N LEU A 106 24.18 1.74 -7.19
CA LEU A 106 22.87 2.37 -7.32
C LEU A 106 22.62 3.41 -6.22
N ARG A 107 22.93 3.08 -4.96
CA ARG A 107 22.79 4.01 -3.84
C ARG A 107 23.67 5.24 -4.02
N ASP A 108 24.92 5.04 -4.41
CA ASP A 108 25.87 6.13 -4.57
C ASP A 108 25.46 7.04 -5.74
N GLU A 109 24.94 6.49 -6.84
CA GLU A 109 24.37 7.26 -7.95
C GLU A 109 23.12 8.05 -7.54
N ILE A 110 22.21 7.46 -6.76
CA ILE A 110 21.04 8.16 -6.21
C ILE A 110 21.49 9.30 -5.30
N CYS A 111 22.47 9.06 -4.43
CA CYS A 111 22.97 10.05 -3.49
C CYS A 111 23.76 11.19 -4.17
N GLN A 112 24.52 10.88 -5.22
CA GLN A 112 25.26 11.87 -6.01
C GLN A 112 24.39 12.55 -7.07
N SER A 113 23.19 12.02 -7.35
CA SER A 113 22.30 12.64 -8.33
C SER A 113 21.93 14.05 -7.87
N LYS A 114 22.27 15.04 -8.69
CA LYS A 114 21.91 16.45 -8.53
C LYS A 114 20.38 16.68 -8.44
N LEU A 115 19.61 15.61 -8.62
CA LEU A 115 18.16 15.56 -8.49
C LEU A 115 17.69 15.91 -7.08
N THR A 116 18.36 15.47 -6.01
CA THR A 116 17.86 15.73 -4.64
C THR A 116 17.85 17.22 -4.29
N PRO A 117 18.96 17.98 -4.49
CA PRO A 117 18.96 19.43 -4.30
C PRO A 117 18.03 20.17 -5.27
N GLN A 118 17.92 19.72 -6.52
CA GLN A 118 17.02 20.32 -7.51
C GLN A 118 15.55 20.10 -7.14
N LEU A 119 15.19 18.93 -6.62
CA LEU A 119 13.84 18.64 -6.14
C LEU A 119 13.47 19.57 -4.99
N ALA A 120 14.36 19.71 -4.01
CA ALA A 120 14.17 20.60 -2.87
C ALA A 120 14.06 22.07 -3.29
N TYR A 121 14.82 22.51 -4.29
CA TYR A 121 14.72 23.85 -4.85
C TYR A 121 13.36 24.09 -5.54
N ILE A 122 12.90 23.14 -6.35
CA ILE A 122 11.59 23.20 -7.02
C ILE A 122 10.45 23.21 -5.99
N GLU A 123 10.56 22.40 -4.94
CA GLU A 123 9.59 22.36 -3.84
C GLU A 123 9.52 23.70 -3.10
N ASN A 124 10.67 24.34 -2.84
CA ASN A 124 10.72 25.68 -2.26
C ASN A 124 10.09 26.75 -3.15
N ILE A 125 10.29 26.69 -4.47
CA ILE A 125 9.60 27.59 -5.41
C ILE A 125 8.09 27.35 -5.37
N ALA A 126 7.65 26.09 -5.45
CA ALA A 126 6.23 25.74 -5.44
C ALA A 126 5.53 26.20 -4.14
N THR A 127 6.17 26.01 -2.99
CA THR A 127 5.65 26.48 -1.70
C THR A 127 5.62 28.01 -1.62
N GLY A 128 6.63 28.70 -2.17
CA GLY A 128 6.62 30.15 -2.32
C GLY A 128 5.46 30.65 -3.18
N CYS A 129 5.30 30.11 -4.40
CA CYS A 129 4.23 30.47 -5.32
C CYS A 129 2.83 30.22 -4.72
N THR A 130 2.64 29.10 -4.01
CA THR A 130 1.35 28.81 -3.35
C THR A 130 1.05 29.77 -2.20
N LYS A 131 2.06 30.22 -1.46
CA LYS A 131 1.90 31.26 -0.43
C LYS A 131 1.48 32.58 -1.05
N GLU A 132 2.15 33.02 -2.11
CA GLU A 132 1.79 34.27 -2.80
C GLU A 132 0.40 34.20 -3.42
N LEU A 133 0.03 33.06 -4.01
CA LEU A 133 -1.31 32.86 -4.54
C LEU A 133 -2.39 33.00 -3.45
N ARG A 134 -2.15 32.45 -2.24
CA ARG A 134 -3.06 32.63 -1.10
C ARG A 134 -3.15 34.09 -0.66
N ASN A 135 -2.02 34.79 -0.60
CA ASN A 135 -1.98 36.21 -0.25
C ASN A 135 -2.79 37.06 -1.26
N LEU A 136 -2.55 36.87 -2.55
CA LEU A 136 -3.26 37.57 -3.61
C LEU A 136 -4.77 37.27 -3.58
N LYS A 137 -5.15 36.01 -3.33
CA LYS A 137 -6.56 35.64 -3.16
C LYS A 137 -7.20 36.36 -1.96
N ALA A 138 -6.49 36.47 -0.85
CA ALA A 138 -6.96 37.20 0.33
C ALA A 138 -7.10 38.71 0.06
N ILE A 139 -6.13 39.32 -0.64
CA ILE A 139 -6.20 40.73 -1.05
C ILE A 139 -7.39 40.96 -1.99
N GLY A 140 -7.59 40.07 -2.98
CA GLY A 140 -8.72 40.15 -3.90
C GLY A 140 -10.08 40.08 -3.19
N LEU A 141 -10.21 39.23 -2.16
CA LEU A 141 -11.43 39.17 -1.34
C LEU A 141 -11.64 40.45 -0.53
N LYS A 142 -10.59 40.99 0.09
CA LYS A 142 -10.66 42.27 0.83
C LYS A 142 -11.07 43.42 -0.08
N LEU A 143 -10.47 43.51 -1.26
CA LEU A 143 -10.76 44.58 -2.21
C LEU A 143 -12.19 44.46 -2.77
N LYS A 144 -12.66 43.24 -3.04
CA LYS A 144 -14.06 42.99 -3.42
C LYS A 144 -15.03 43.41 -2.33
N GLN A 145 -14.72 43.10 -1.06
CA GLN A 145 -15.55 43.50 0.08
C GLN A 145 -15.57 45.03 0.25
N GLN A 146 -14.41 45.69 0.20
CA GLN A 146 -14.33 47.15 0.29
C GLN A 146 -15.02 47.86 -0.88
N HIS A 147 -14.87 47.37 -2.10
CA HIS A 147 -15.49 47.97 -3.28
C HIS A 147 -17.02 47.76 -3.30
N CYS A 148 -17.52 46.61 -2.84
CA CYS A 148 -18.95 46.41 -2.67
C CYS A 148 -19.54 47.35 -1.60
N VAL A 149 -18.90 47.46 -0.43
CA VAL A 149 -19.36 48.31 0.67
C VAL A 149 -19.27 49.80 0.32
N SER A 150 -18.15 50.24 -0.23
CA SER A 150 -17.92 51.64 -0.59
C SER A 150 -18.84 52.15 -1.71
N ARG A 151 -19.34 51.26 -2.57
CA ARG A 151 -20.25 51.62 -3.66
C ARG A 151 -21.71 51.56 -3.22
N SER A 152 -22.09 50.65 -2.32
CA SER A 152 -23.49 50.49 -1.91
C SER A 152 -23.98 51.59 -0.98
N GLU A 153 -23.13 52.09 -0.08
CA GLU A 153 -23.52 53.10 0.92
C GLU A 153 -23.92 54.46 0.32
N PRO A 154 -23.12 55.12 -0.55
CA PRO A 154 -23.50 56.40 -1.11
C PRO A 154 -24.66 56.28 -2.11
N ILE A 155 -24.71 55.20 -2.89
CA ILE A 155 -25.78 54.97 -3.87
C ILE A 155 -27.12 54.76 -3.17
N SER A 156 -27.16 54.00 -2.07
CA SER A 156 -28.41 53.79 -1.33
C SER A 156 -29.00 55.10 -0.80
N LYS A 157 -28.14 56.00 -0.31
CA LYS A 157 -28.57 57.28 0.24
C LYS A 157 -29.00 58.26 -0.85
N GLU A 158 -28.22 58.39 -1.93
CA GLU A 158 -28.63 59.20 -3.08
C GLU A 158 -29.92 58.68 -3.72
N GLN A 159 -30.10 57.36 -3.80
CA GLN A 159 -31.33 56.73 -4.28
C GLN A 159 -32.53 57.11 -3.39
N GLU A 160 -32.39 57.04 -2.07
CA GLU A 160 -33.44 57.41 -1.11
C GLU A 160 -33.79 58.91 -1.21
N ASP A 161 -32.77 59.78 -1.31
CA ASP A 161 -32.95 61.22 -1.49
C ASP A 161 -33.68 61.55 -2.81
N TRP A 162 -33.32 60.85 -3.90
CA TRP A 162 -34.03 60.96 -5.17
C TRP A 162 -35.46 60.44 -5.05
N GLU A 163 -35.71 59.29 -4.43
CA GLU A 163 -37.06 58.75 -4.25
C GLU A 163 -37.96 59.70 -3.46
N VAL A 164 -37.45 60.33 -2.40
CA VAL A 164 -38.18 61.35 -1.64
C VAL A 164 -38.49 62.57 -2.52
N LYS A 165 -37.51 63.06 -3.29
CA LYS A 165 -37.70 64.20 -4.20
C LYS A 165 -38.71 63.89 -5.30
N TRP A 166 -38.64 62.71 -5.93
CA TRP A 166 -39.60 62.30 -6.94
C TRP A 166 -41.01 62.16 -6.34
N LYS A 167 -41.13 61.58 -5.14
CA LYS A 167 -42.41 61.45 -4.42
C LYS A 167 -43.00 62.81 -4.04
N SER A 168 -42.18 63.82 -3.73
CA SER A 168 -42.69 65.17 -3.45
C SER A 168 -43.20 65.89 -4.71
N PHE A 169 -42.56 65.69 -5.86
CA PHE A 169 -43.00 66.32 -7.11
C PHE A 169 -44.19 65.60 -7.76
N LEU A 170 -44.25 64.28 -7.66
CA LEU A 170 -45.25 63.45 -8.35
C LEU A 170 -46.33 62.89 -7.41
N GLY A 171 -46.23 63.12 -6.10
CA GLY A 171 -47.11 62.56 -5.07
C GLY A 171 -46.93 61.06 -4.82
N ARG A 172 -46.22 60.33 -5.69
CA ARG A 172 -45.94 58.88 -5.63
C ARG A 172 -44.54 58.56 -6.18
N CYS A 173 -44.02 57.37 -5.86
CA CYS A 173 -42.74 56.91 -6.40
C CYS A 173 -42.89 56.49 -7.88
N PRO A 174 -42.04 56.96 -8.81
CA PRO A 174 -42.12 56.64 -10.24
C PRO A 174 -42.03 55.14 -10.56
N LEU A 175 -41.25 54.39 -9.78
CA LEU A 175 -41.05 52.95 -9.99
C LEU A 175 -42.33 52.15 -9.71
N ASN A 176 -43.18 52.62 -8.79
CA ASN A 176 -44.48 52.00 -8.54
C ASN A 176 -45.48 52.23 -9.69
N LEU A 177 -45.35 53.33 -10.44
CA LEU A 177 -46.21 53.60 -11.61
C LEU A 177 -45.93 52.64 -12.77
N MET A 178 -44.67 52.18 -12.91
CA MET A 178 -44.32 51.19 -13.93
C MET A 178 -44.86 49.81 -13.57
N LEU A 179 -44.78 49.40 -12.30
CA LEU A 179 -45.33 48.14 -11.81
C LEU A 179 -46.87 48.12 -11.75
N GLU A 180 -47.53 49.24 -11.43
CA GLU A 180 -49.01 49.33 -11.45
C GLU A 180 -49.58 49.27 -12.89
N ARG A 181 -48.86 49.80 -13.89
CA ARG A 181 -49.29 49.74 -15.29
C ARG A 181 -49.30 48.31 -15.85
N ASP A 182 -48.41 47.46 -15.36
CA ASP A 182 -48.35 46.04 -15.73
C ASP A 182 -49.40 45.20 -14.96
N ALA A 183 -49.83 45.62 -13.76
CA ALA A 183 -50.87 44.96 -12.99
C ALA A 183 -52.31 45.25 -13.49
N VAL A 184 -52.54 46.40 -14.14
CA VAL A 184 -53.86 46.78 -14.69
C VAL A 184 -54.08 46.26 -16.12
N SER A 185 -53.04 45.71 -16.77
CA SER A 185 -53.16 45.10 -18.11
C SER A 185 -53.61 43.63 -18.10
N ASN A 186 -53.98 43.06 -16.94
CA ASN A 186 -54.40 41.66 -16.79
C ASN A 186 -55.82 41.47 -16.24
N VAL A 187 -56.69 42.49 -16.30
CA VAL A 187 -58.13 42.34 -16.05
C VAL A 187 -58.91 43.15 -17.09
N GLN A 188 -59.24 42.52 -18.22
CA GLN A 188 -60.61 42.33 -18.73
C GLN A 188 -60.51 41.68 -20.13
N PHE A 189 -60.53 40.35 -20.15
CA PHE A 189 -61.12 39.60 -21.27
C PHE A 189 -62.63 39.53 -21.00
N ILE A 190 -63.43 39.60 -22.07
CA ILE A 190 -64.91 39.65 -22.19
C ILE A 190 -65.47 41.08 -22.24
#